data_AF-A0A803PFQ8-F1
#
_entry.id   AF-A0A803PFQ8-F1
#
_cell.length_a   1.000
_cell.length_b   1.000
_cell.length_c   1.000
_cell.angle_alpha   90.00
_cell.angle_beta   90.00
_cell.angle_gamma   90.00
#
_symmetry.space_group_name_H-M   'P 1'
#
loop_
_entity.id
_entity.type
_entity.pdbx_description
1 polymer ?
#
loop_
_entity_poly.entity_id
_entity_poly.type
_entity_poly.pdbx_seq_one_letter_code
_entity_poly.pdbx_strand_id
1 'polypeptide(L)'
;MDLELAWNQMSANIFKNLHELVKKSKDPISIMELAKDYRSLLKAASTILGCKDEIQSKMIVLIKQAHCLNKRVDDFHDKLHQNYNIPHFGVTESFKDYLKDLQEFMTIWKEETEKGRRKGEKSLIEWLQELDQSQRKITFEAMKNVVIDLGTNVSKIITDFLLLVVILGDRKHIIKNLDDFKAMIKLLSVEKNKDNSIVIKAFLGVIQLVETTMGKRKGLNGNRGEETEIAGKIELEIMRMILKEILRLEVALCCPDLVMVLTDEVYLSMGIHLRNFFGTKLNDVNMKMNALRMEVALLSFVQSHKDENEVEFVKETMAIEVQNIWNKLDL
;
A
#
# COMPACT_ATOMS: atom_id res chain seq x y z
N MET A 1 4.13 11.48 -39.05
CA MET A 1 4.72 12.24 -40.16
C MET A 1 6.20 12.37 -39.87
N ASP A 2 7.05 11.85 -40.76
CA ASP A 2 8.48 11.67 -40.48
C ASP A 2 9.20 13.02 -40.52
N LEU A 3 9.58 13.54 -39.35
CA LEU A 3 10.23 14.86 -39.21
C LEU A 3 11.53 14.94 -40.03
N GLU A 4 12.17 13.80 -40.27
CA GLU A 4 13.36 13.68 -41.10
C GLU A 4 13.06 13.91 -42.59
N LEU A 5 11.93 13.39 -43.07
CA LEU A 5 11.46 13.61 -44.44
C LEU A 5 11.09 15.09 -44.68
N ALA A 6 10.40 15.71 -43.71
CA ALA A 6 10.03 17.13 -43.77
C ALA A 6 11.27 18.05 -43.77
N TRP A 7 12.27 17.72 -42.96
CA TRP A 7 13.55 18.44 -42.92
C TRP A 7 14.33 18.32 -44.23
N ASN A 8 14.41 17.11 -44.79
CA ASN A 8 15.11 16.86 -46.05
C ASN A 8 14.45 17.59 -47.23
N GLN A 9 13.12 17.66 -47.26
CA GLN A 9 12.40 18.42 -48.28
C GLN A 9 12.56 19.93 -48.13
N MET A 10 12.49 20.45 -46.90
CA MET A 10 12.64 21.88 -46.62
C MET A 10 14.06 22.37 -46.94
N SER A 11 15.09 21.62 -46.53
CA SER A 11 16.49 21.95 -46.81
C SER A 11 16.83 21.92 -48.31
N ALA A 12 16.32 20.93 -49.04
CA ALA A 12 16.48 20.85 -50.50
C ALA A 12 15.83 22.05 -51.22
N ASN A 13 14.63 22.47 -50.79
CA ASN A 13 13.95 23.64 -51.36
C ASN A 13 14.67 24.95 -51.05
N ILE A 14 15.18 25.12 -49.82
CA ILE A 14 15.96 26.31 -49.43
C ILE A 14 17.24 26.40 -50.27
N PHE A 15 17.99 25.30 -50.41
CA PHE A 15 19.21 25.26 -51.24
C PHE A 15 18.93 25.59 -52.71
N LYS A 16 17.85 25.05 -53.28
CA LYS A 16 17.45 25.30 -54.66
C LYS A 16 17.09 26.76 -54.89
N ASN A 17 16.30 27.36 -54.00
CA ASN A 17 15.88 28.76 -54.10
C ASN A 17 17.06 29.73 -53.91
N LEU A 18 17.99 29.44 -53.00
CA LEU A 18 19.21 30.23 -52.81
C LEU A 18 20.14 30.14 -54.02
N HIS A 19 20.32 28.96 -54.58
CA HIS A 19 21.13 28.78 -55.79
C HIS A 19 20.55 29.55 -56.98
N GLU A 20 19.22 29.56 -57.15
CA GLU A 20 18.51 30.38 -58.14
C GLU A 20 18.70 31.90 -57.92
N LEU A 21 18.59 32.36 -56.67
CA LEU A 21 18.75 33.77 -56.29
C LEU A 21 20.18 34.28 -56.52
N VAL A 22 21.19 33.49 -56.13
CA VAL A 22 22.61 33.81 -56.36
C VAL A 22 22.93 33.84 -57.86
N LYS A 23 22.30 32.98 -58.67
CA LYS A 23 22.48 32.98 -60.14
C LYS A 23 21.88 34.21 -60.82
N LYS A 24 20.82 34.80 -60.23
CA LYS A 24 20.10 35.95 -60.77
C LYS A 24 20.65 37.30 -60.28
N SER A 25 21.30 37.34 -59.11
CA SER A 25 21.93 38.55 -58.60
C SER A 25 23.29 38.80 -59.24
N LYS A 26 23.48 39.98 -59.83
CA LYS A 26 24.80 40.47 -60.30
C LYS A 26 25.45 41.47 -59.33
N ASP A 27 24.75 41.83 -58.25
CA ASP A 27 25.19 42.80 -57.27
C ASP A 27 25.91 42.09 -56.10
N PRO A 28 27.21 42.35 -55.88
CA PRO A 28 27.99 41.74 -54.81
C PRO A 28 27.45 42.02 -53.40
N ILE A 29 26.80 43.19 -53.20
CA ILE A 29 26.29 43.60 -51.88
C ILE A 29 25.06 42.75 -51.52
N SER A 30 24.12 42.60 -52.45
CA SER A 30 22.96 41.71 -52.29
C SER A 30 23.34 40.24 -52.07
N ILE A 31 24.45 39.77 -52.67
CA ILE A 31 24.98 38.40 -52.44
C ILE A 31 25.55 38.26 -51.01
N MET A 32 26.21 39.31 -50.50
CA MET A 32 26.79 39.31 -49.15
C MET A 32 25.73 39.30 -48.04
N GLU A 33 24.63 40.05 -48.21
CA GLU A 33 23.50 40.03 -47.26
C GLU A 33 22.78 38.67 -47.27
N LEU A 34 22.53 38.09 -48.45
CA LEU A 34 21.99 36.74 -48.57
C LEU A 34 22.84 35.69 -47.85
N ALA A 35 24.17 35.80 -47.96
CA ALA A 35 25.10 34.89 -47.29
C ALA A 35 25.09 35.04 -45.76
N LYS A 36 24.80 36.23 -45.24
CA LYS A 36 24.68 36.51 -43.81
C LYS A 36 23.39 35.91 -43.24
N ASP A 37 22.28 36.06 -43.93
CA ASP A 37 20.99 35.48 -43.54
C ASP A 37 21.03 33.95 -43.58
N TYR A 38 21.72 33.38 -44.57
CA TYR A 38 21.94 31.94 -44.66
C TYR A 38 22.77 31.37 -43.50
N ARG A 39 23.85 32.06 -43.07
CA ARG A 39 24.62 31.64 -41.89
C ARG A 39 23.77 31.68 -40.61
N SER A 40 22.92 32.68 -40.47
CA SER A 40 22.01 32.79 -39.33
C SER A 40 21.00 31.64 -39.30
N LEU A 41 20.44 31.27 -40.46
CA LEU A 41 19.55 30.11 -40.62
C LEU A 41 20.25 28.78 -40.33
N LEU A 42 21.47 28.56 -40.83
CA LEU A 42 22.27 27.37 -40.54
C LEU A 42 22.60 27.24 -39.05
N LYS A 43 22.88 28.37 -38.38
CA LYS A 43 23.15 28.39 -36.94
C LYS A 43 21.90 28.00 -36.15
N ALA A 44 20.74 28.55 -36.50
CA ALA A 44 19.45 28.20 -35.89
C ALA A 44 19.10 26.71 -36.12
N ALA A 45 19.30 26.21 -37.35
CA ALA A 45 19.12 24.80 -37.70
C ALA A 45 20.00 23.87 -36.86
N SER A 46 21.29 24.20 -36.72
CA SER A 46 22.23 23.45 -35.90
C SER A 46 21.83 23.45 -34.42
N THR A 47 21.31 24.56 -33.90
CA THR A 47 20.77 24.63 -32.53
C THR A 47 19.53 23.74 -32.36
N ILE A 48 18.60 23.75 -33.33
CA ILE A 48 17.38 22.91 -33.29
C ILE A 48 17.74 21.41 -33.34
N LEU A 49 18.69 21.03 -34.19
CA LEU A 49 19.21 19.66 -34.27
C LEU A 49 19.91 19.24 -32.96
N GLY A 50 20.73 20.12 -32.37
CA GLY A 50 21.33 19.86 -31.06
C GLY A 50 20.28 19.65 -29.96
N CYS A 51 19.21 20.44 -29.96
CA CYS A 51 18.08 20.24 -29.04
C CYS A 51 17.34 18.92 -29.29
N LYS A 52 17.20 18.47 -30.54
CA LYS A 52 16.58 17.18 -30.88
C LYS A 52 17.36 16.01 -30.27
N ASP A 53 18.67 16.00 -30.45
CA ASP A 53 19.53 14.92 -29.93
C ASP A 53 19.52 14.91 -28.39
N GLU A 54 19.52 16.10 -27.76
CA GLU A 54 19.39 16.23 -26.31
C GLU A 54 18.04 15.71 -25.79
N ILE A 55 16.94 16.06 -26.47
CA ILE A 55 15.58 15.59 -26.14
C ILE A 55 15.49 14.06 -26.31
N GLN A 56 16.01 13.51 -27.40
CA GLN A 56 16.03 12.06 -27.63
C GLN A 56 16.84 11.33 -26.56
N SER A 57 18.02 11.85 -26.20
CA SER A 57 18.85 11.29 -25.13
C SER A 57 18.10 11.29 -23.79
N LYS A 58 17.49 12.42 -23.42
CA LYS A 58 16.65 12.53 -22.21
C LYS A 58 15.45 11.57 -22.25
N MET A 59 14.79 11.42 -23.39
CA MET A 59 13.65 10.52 -23.56
C MET A 59 14.07 9.04 -23.41
N ILE A 60 15.22 8.64 -23.93
CA ILE A 60 15.76 7.28 -23.73
C ILE A 60 16.05 7.02 -22.25
N VAL A 61 16.64 8.00 -21.54
CA VAL A 61 16.89 7.90 -20.11
C VAL A 61 15.58 7.75 -19.33
N LEU A 62 14.56 8.57 -19.64
CA LEU A 62 13.24 8.49 -19.01
C LEU A 62 12.55 7.15 -19.28
N ILE A 63 12.62 6.63 -20.50
CA ILE A 63 12.05 5.31 -20.84
C ILE A 63 12.72 4.21 -20.03
N LYS A 64 14.06 4.24 -19.91
CA LYS A 64 14.80 3.27 -19.08
C LYS A 64 14.40 3.38 -17.60
N GLN A 65 14.28 4.59 -17.07
CA GLN A 65 13.84 4.83 -15.69
C GLN A 65 12.42 4.31 -15.46
N ALA A 66 11.47 4.63 -16.36
CA ALA A 66 10.09 4.14 -16.30
C ALA A 66 10.03 2.60 -16.35
N HIS A 67 10.84 1.96 -17.20
CA HIS A 67 10.89 0.51 -17.28
C HIS A 67 11.46 -0.13 -16.00
N CYS A 68 12.54 0.43 -15.44
CA CYS A 68 13.09 -0.01 -14.16
C CYS A 68 12.10 0.16 -13.00
N LEU A 69 11.30 1.24 -13.02
CA LEU A 69 10.27 1.50 -12.03
C LEU A 69 9.11 0.50 -12.14
N ASN A 70 8.59 0.25 -13.34
CA ASN A 70 7.54 -0.75 -13.56
C ASN A 70 7.97 -2.13 -13.07
N LYS A 71 9.17 -2.56 -13.44
CA LYS A 71 9.70 -3.84 -12.96
C LYS A 71 9.75 -3.93 -11.44
N ARG A 72 10.07 -2.84 -10.74
CA ARG A 72 10.08 -2.82 -9.26
C ARG A 72 8.68 -2.88 -8.66
N VAL A 73 7.71 -2.23 -9.29
CA VAL A 73 6.30 -2.35 -8.89
C VAL A 73 5.83 -3.79 -9.05
N ASP A 74 6.21 -4.45 -10.15
CA ASP A 74 5.91 -5.87 -10.40
C ASP A 74 6.61 -6.78 -9.37
N ASP A 75 7.91 -6.57 -9.13
CA ASP A 75 8.67 -7.33 -8.12
C ASP A 75 8.09 -7.16 -6.70
N PHE A 76 7.62 -5.95 -6.36
CA PHE A 76 6.93 -5.67 -5.10
C PHE A 76 5.58 -6.41 -5.03
N HIS A 77 4.85 -6.46 -6.13
CA HIS A 77 3.59 -7.18 -6.24
C HIS A 77 3.77 -8.70 -6.08
N ASP A 78 4.76 -9.28 -6.75
CA ASP A 78 5.06 -10.72 -6.66
C ASP A 78 5.44 -11.12 -5.23
N LYS A 79 6.21 -10.27 -4.54
CA LYS A 79 6.49 -10.45 -3.10
C LYS A 79 5.20 -10.46 -2.27
N LEU A 80 4.30 -9.48 -2.48
CA LEU A 80 2.98 -9.38 -1.81
C LEU A 80 2.10 -10.63 -2.01
N HIS A 81 2.24 -11.30 -3.15
CA HIS A 81 1.47 -12.49 -3.48
C HIS A 81 2.06 -13.79 -2.93
N GLN A 82 3.39 -13.98 -3.00
CA GLN A 82 4.00 -15.30 -2.80
C GLN A 82 4.43 -15.60 -1.35
N ASN A 83 4.76 -14.58 -0.54
CA ASN A 83 5.50 -14.80 0.72
C ASN A 83 4.70 -14.68 2.03
N TYR A 84 3.38 -14.45 1.97
CA TYR A 84 2.56 -14.12 3.15
C TYR A 84 1.81 -15.31 3.74
N ASN A 85 2.32 -16.53 3.57
CA ASN A 85 1.63 -17.73 4.03
C ASN A 85 1.82 -17.94 5.53
N ILE A 86 1.03 -17.19 6.32
CA ILE A 86 0.92 -17.40 7.76
C ILE A 86 0.59 -18.88 8.05
N PRO A 87 1.28 -19.54 9.00
CA PRO A 87 1.01 -20.91 9.40
C PRO A 87 -0.47 -21.18 9.67
N HIS A 88 -0.93 -22.40 9.42
CA HIS A 88 -2.31 -22.81 9.70
C HIS A 88 -2.44 -23.26 11.17
N PHE A 89 -3.42 -22.69 11.88
CA PHE A 89 -3.72 -23.02 13.28
C PHE A 89 -4.15 -24.50 13.49
N GLY A 90 -4.61 -25.19 12.44
CA GLY A 90 -5.09 -26.57 12.50
C GLY A 90 -4.04 -27.67 12.30
N VAL A 91 -2.75 -27.32 12.16
CA VAL A 91 -1.64 -28.29 12.07
C VAL A 91 -0.97 -28.50 13.44
N THR A 92 -1.15 -27.57 14.36
CA THR A 92 -0.51 -27.55 15.68
C THR A 92 -1.44 -28.02 16.78
N GLU A 93 -0.93 -28.85 17.71
CA GLU A 93 -1.70 -29.44 18.80
C GLU A 93 -2.13 -28.41 19.88
N SER A 94 -1.49 -27.23 19.94
CA SER A 94 -1.83 -26.17 20.90
C SER A 94 -1.59 -24.75 20.38
N PHE A 95 -2.26 -23.75 20.97
CA PHE A 95 -2.04 -22.32 20.71
C PHE A 95 -0.57 -21.90 20.93
N LYS A 96 0.09 -22.51 21.91
CA LYS A 96 1.50 -22.23 22.22
C LYS A 96 2.42 -22.69 21.08
N ASP A 97 2.13 -23.85 20.51
CA ASP A 97 2.89 -24.37 19.36
C ASP A 97 2.63 -23.50 18.12
N TYR A 98 1.40 -23.06 17.92
CA TYR A 98 1.09 -22.08 16.86
C TYR A 98 1.89 -20.79 16.99
N LEU A 99 1.98 -20.21 18.20
CA LEU A 99 2.78 -19.00 18.43
C LEU A 99 4.26 -19.23 18.12
N LYS A 100 4.78 -20.43 18.41
CA LYS A 100 6.16 -20.81 18.09
C LYS A 100 6.37 -20.89 16.58
N ASP A 101 5.47 -21.54 15.86
CA ASP A 101 5.52 -21.63 14.39
C ASP A 101 5.41 -20.27 13.73
N LEU A 102 4.51 -19.42 14.24
CA LEU A 102 4.38 -18.03 13.77
C LEU A 102 5.67 -17.25 14.05
N GLN A 103 6.28 -17.42 15.22
CA GLN A 103 7.55 -16.78 15.56
C GLN A 103 8.69 -17.22 14.64
N GLU A 104 8.77 -18.52 14.32
CA GLU A 104 9.75 -19.09 13.40
C GLU A 104 9.55 -18.53 11.98
N PHE A 105 8.31 -18.56 11.47
CA PHE A 105 7.94 -17.97 10.19
C PHE A 105 8.36 -16.49 10.08
N MET A 106 8.13 -15.71 11.15
CA MET A 106 8.49 -14.29 11.18
C MET A 106 10.00 -14.03 11.18
N THR A 107 10.84 -15.06 11.37
CA THR A 107 12.30 -14.93 11.22
C THR A 107 12.69 -14.55 9.80
N ILE A 108 11.99 -15.10 8.79
CA ILE A 108 12.24 -14.80 7.37
C ILE A 108 12.08 -13.30 7.10
N TRP A 109 10.99 -12.70 7.60
CA TRP A 109 10.73 -11.27 7.40
C TRP A 109 11.70 -10.36 8.14
N LYS A 110 12.17 -10.79 9.33
CA LYS A 110 13.20 -10.07 10.09
C LYS A 110 14.55 -10.12 9.38
N GLU A 111 14.89 -11.24 8.76
CA GLU A 111 16.12 -11.39 7.98
C GLU A 111 16.09 -10.55 6.71
N GLU A 112 14.98 -10.55 5.96
CA GLU A 112 14.82 -9.69 4.79
C GLU A 112 14.84 -8.20 5.17
N THR A 113 14.20 -7.83 6.28
CA THR A 113 14.30 -6.46 6.84
C THR A 113 15.75 -6.08 7.13
N GLU A 114 16.50 -6.94 7.82
CA GLU A 114 17.91 -6.70 8.14
C GLU A 114 18.80 -6.62 6.89
N LYS A 115 18.50 -7.42 5.88
CA LYS A 115 19.20 -7.41 4.59
C LYS A 115 18.96 -6.11 3.83
N GLY A 116 17.73 -5.61 3.82
CA GLY A 116 17.39 -4.31 3.27
C GLY A 116 18.13 -3.17 3.98
N ARG A 117 18.09 -3.16 5.32
CA ARG A 117 18.86 -2.21 6.14
C ARG A 117 20.37 -2.23 5.82
N ARG A 118 20.97 -3.41 5.71
CA ARG A 118 22.41 -3.56 5.36
C ARG A 118 22.77 -2.98 4.00
N LYS A 119 21.82 -2.88 3.08
CA LYS A 119 21.99 -2.22 1.77
C LYS A 119 21.72 -0.71 1.81
N GLY A 120 21.33 -0.16 2.95
CA GLY A 120 20.90 1.23 3.09
C GLY A 120 19.50 1.50 2.53
N GLU A 121 18.69 0.46 2.32
CA GLU A 121 17.28 0.61 1.91
C GLU A 121 16.44 1.14 3.09
N LYS A 122 15.39 1.89 2.77
CA LYS A 122 14.45 2.44 3.76
C LYS A 122 13.05 1.88 3.54
N SER A 123 12.26 1.86 4.60
CA SER A 123 10.85 1.49 4.51
C SER A 123 10.02 2.61 3.89
N LEU A 124 8.78 2.31 3.49
CA LEU A 124 7.88 3.35 2.99
C LEU A 124 7.62 4.41 4.06
N ILE A 125 7.42 4.01 5.32
CA ILE A 125 7.20 4.94 6.44
C ILE A 125 8.37 5.92 6.60
N GLU A 126 9.60 5.43 6.55
CA GLU A 126 10.79 6.28 6.65
C GLU A 126 10.89 7.25 5.48
N TRP A 127 10.54 6.79 4.28
CA TRP A 127 10.47 7.68 3.13
C TRP A 127 9.38 8.74 3.26
N LEU A 128 8.22 8.41 3.84
CA LEU A 128 7.15 9.37 4.10
C LEU A 128 7.58 10.44 5.10
N GLN A 129 8.27 10.06 6.17
CA GLN A 129 8.84 10.99 7.15
C GLN A 129 9.81 11.99 6.50
N GLU A 130 10.59 11.55 5.51
CA GLU A 130 11.47 12.45 4.75
C GLU A 130 10.72 13.32 3.74
N LEU A 131 9.60 12.85 3.19
CA LEU A 131 8.76 13.66 2.32
C LEU A 131 8.08 14.80 3.06
N ASP A 132 7.64 14.59 4.31
CA ASP A 132 7.03 15.65 5.15
C ASP A 132 7.99 16.82 5.37
N GLN A 133 9.28 16.52 5.51
CA GLN A 133 10.35 17.52 5.68
C GLN A 133 10.77 18.18 4.36
N SER A 134 10.19 17.76 3.22
CA SER A 134 10.53 18.24 1.88
C SER A 134 9.47 19.18 1.31
N GLN A 135 9.70 19.72 0.10
CA GLN A 135 8.69 20.52 -0.62
C GLN A 135 7.52 19.68 -1.19
N ARG A 136 7.53 18.35 -1.01
CA ARG A 136 6.59 17.41 -1.65
C ARG A 136 5.37 17.08 -0.80
N LYS A 137 4.80 18.12 -0.15
CA LYS A 137 3.71 17.98 0.82
C LYS A 137 2.46 17.30 0.24
N ILE A 138 2.11 17.58 -1.02
CA ILE A 138 0.92 16.99 -1.66
C ILE A 138 1.03 15.46 -1.74
N THR A 139 2.18 14.95 -2.15
CA THR A 139 2.44 13.51 -2.27
C THR A 139 2.49 12.84 -0.90
N PHE A 140 3.12 13.50 0.08
CA PHE A 140 3.11 13.04 1.46
C PHE A 140 1.68 12.88 1.98
N GLU A 141 0.84 13.91 1.88
CA GLU A 141 -0.56 13.86 2.34
C GLU A 141 -1.36 12.77 1.60
N ALA A 142 -1.18 12.65 0.29
CA ALA A 142 -1.84 11.60 -0.49
C ALA A 142 -1.47 10.19 0.00
N MET A 143 -0.19 9.94 0.28
CA MET A 143 0.28 8.64 0.79
C MET A 143 -0.09 8.41 2.24
N LYS A 144 -0.04 9.44 3.08
CA LYS A 144 -0.53 9.39 4.46
C LYS A 144 -2.00 8.96 4.50
N ASN A 145 -2.83 9.53 3.63
CA ASN A 145 -4.22 9.12 3.48
C ASN A 145 -4.36 7.67 3.01
N VAL A 146 -3.49 7.18 2.12
CA VAL A 146 -3.47 5.75 1.75
C VAL A 146 -3.19 4.87 2.98
N VAL A 147 -2.17 5.19 3.77
CA VAL A 147 -1.81 4.42 4.97
C VAL A 147 -2.97 4.40 5.97
N ILE A 148 -3.55 5.56 6.24
CA ILE A 148 -4.68 5.72 7.16
C ILE A 148 -5.89 4.93 6.67
N ASP A 149 -6.25 5.04 5.39
CA ASP A 149 -7.39 4.33 4.81
C ASP A 149 -7.22 2.81 4.89
N LEU A 150 -6.04 2.30 4.53
CA LEU A 150 -5.75 0.87 4.58
C LEU A 150 -5.80 0.34 6.01
N GLY A 151 -5.11 1.00 6.95
CA GLY A 151 -5.11 0.64 8.35
C GLY A 151 -6.50 0.67 8.96
N THR A 152 -7.29 1.70 8.65
CA THR A 152 -8.68 1.83 9.08
C THR A 152 -9.56 0.70 8.55
N ASN A 153 -9.42 0.33 7.27
CA ASN A 153 -10.23 -0.72 6.67
C ASN A 153 -9.92 -2.11 7.27
N VAL A 154 -8.64 -2.43 7.49
CA VAL A 154 -8.25 -3.67 8.19
C VAL A 154 -8.77 -3.65 9.64
N SER A 155 -8.68 -2.50 10.30
CA SER A 155 -9.14 -2.34 11.68
C SER A 155 -10.66 -2.49 11.83
N LYS A 156 -11.45 -2.02 10.87
CA LYS A 156 -12.90 -2.24 10.85
C LYS A 156 -13.26 -3.73 10.78
N ILE A 157 -12.51 -4.49 9.99
CA ILE A 157 -12.69 -5.95 9.91
C ILE A 157 -12.34 -6.62 11.23
N ILE A 158 -11.24 -6.19 11.89
CA ILE A 158 -10.88 -6.65 13.23
C ILE A 158 -11.99 -6.36 14.23
N THR A 159 -12.50 -5.12 14.28
CA THR A 159 -13.56 -4.75 15.23
C THR A 159 -14.84 -5.53 14.98
N ASP A 160 -15.25 -5.67 13.72
CA ASP A 160 -16.45 -6.43 13.36
C ASP A 160 -16.32 -7.91 13.72
N PHE A 161 -15.16 -8.50 13.46
CA PHE A 161 -14.88 -9.90 13.82
C PHE A 161 -14.91 -10.10 15.32
N LEU A 162 -14.22 -9.26 16.08
CA LEU A 162 -14.17 -9.38 17.55
C LEU A 162 -15.54 -9.13 18.18
N LEU A 163 -16.33 -8.17 17.68
CA LEU A 163 -17.71 -7.98 18.13
C LEU A 163 -18.57 -9.22 17.86
N LEU A 164 -18.40 -9.86 16.69
CA LEU A 164 -19.10 -11.10 16.37
C LEU A 164 -18.73 -12.24 17.32
N VAL A 165 -17.43 -12.43 17.58
CA VAL A 165 -16.94 -13.43 18.56
C VAL A 165 -17.46 -13.14 19.96
N VAL A 166 -17.60 -11.86 20.33
CA VAL A 166 -18.12 -11.45 21.64
C VAL A 166 -19.60 -11.71 21.82
N ILE A 167 -20.40 -11.52 20.77
CA ILE A 167 -21.83 -11.87 20.80
C ILE A 167 -22.01 -13.39 21.03
N LEU A 168 -21.03 -14.20 20.61
CA LEU A 168 -21.07 -15.66 20.68
C LEU A 168 -20.43 -16.26 21.94
N GLY A 169 -19.43 -15.58 22.49
CA GLY A 169 -18.53 -16.12 23.51
C GLY A 169 -18.98 -15.83 24.93
N ASP A 170 -18.57 -16.69 25.85
CA ASP A 170 -18.56 -16.31 27.27
C ASP A 170 -17.42 -15.29 27.53
N ARG A 171 -17.58 -14.50 28.60
CA ARG A 171 -16.63 -13.44 28.95
C ARG A 171 -15.18 -13.92 29.13
N LYS A 172 -14.96 -15.14 29.63
CA LYS A 172 -13.61 -15.66 29.86
C LYS A 172 -12.96 -16.07 28.54
N HIS A 173 -13.72 -16.70 27.65
CA HIS A 173 -13.31 -17.05 26.30
C HIS A 173 -12.95 -15.81 25.49
N ILE A 174 -13.77 -14.75 25.58
CA ILE A 174 -13.53 -13.47 24.91
C ILE A 174 -12.20 -12.84 25.34
N ILE A 175 -11.96 -12.74 26.65
CA ILE A 175 -10.73 -12.14 27.18
C ILE A 175 -9.52 -12.93 26.69
N LYS A 176 -9.60 -14.27 26.75
CA LYS A 176 -8.54 -15.13 26.26
C LYS A 176 -8.29 -14.93 24.76
N ASN A 177 -9.32 -14.90 23.93
CA ASN A 177 -9.18 -14.70 22.49
C ASN A 177 -8.56 -13.33 22.16
N LEU A 178 -8.89 -12.28 22.91
CA LEU A 178 -8.30 -10.96 22.75
C LEU A 178 -6.80 -10.96 23.14
N ASP A 179 -6.44 -11.60 24.25
CA ASP A 179 -5.05 -11.76 24.67
C ASP A 179 -4.23 -12.58 23.67
N ASP A 180 -4.80 -13.68 23.19
CA ASP A 180 -4.20 -14.54 22.16
C ASP A 180 -4.00 -13.75 20.85
N PHE A 181 -5.00 -12.98 20.42
CA PHE A 181 -4.92 -12.16 19.22
C PHE A 181 -3.87 -11.04 19.34
N LYS A 182 -3.77 -10.39 20.51
CA LYS A 182 -2.69 -9.43 20.80
C LYS A 182 -1.32 -10.08 20.72
N ALA A 183 -1.16 -11.29 21.28
CA ALA A 183 0.11 -12.01 21.24
C ALA A 183 0.52 -12.30 19.80
N MET A 184 -0.42 -12.73 18.95
CA MET A 184 -0.20 -12.96 17.52
C MET A 184 0.18 -11.66 16.79
N ILE A 185 -0.56 -10.56 16.98
CA ILE A 185 -0.24 -9.26 16.36
C ILE A 185 1.16 -8.79 16.73
N LYS A 186 1.56 -8.92 18.00
CA LYS A 186 2.93 -8.57 18.45
C LYS A 186 4.02 -9.39 17.76
N LEU A 187 3.73 -10.60 17.31
CA LEU A 187 4.71 -11.43 16.60
C LEU A 187 4.89 -10.99 15.15
N LEU A 188 3.87 -10.36 14.55
CA LEU A 188 3.89 -9.93 13.14
C LEU A 188 4.81 -8.74 12.85
N SER A 189 5.33 -8.05 13.88
CA SER A 189 6.32 -6.99 13.70
C SER A 189 7.53 -7.47 12.91
N VAL A 190 7.83 -6.79 11.80
CA VAL A 190 9.04 -7.05 11.00
C VAL A 190 10.27 -6.38 11.60
N GLU A 191 10.06 -5.35 12.42
CA GLU A 191 11.13 -4.68 13.15
C GLU A 191 11.67 -5.55 14.30
N LYS A 192 13.00 -5.49 14.50
CA LYS A 192 13.68 -6.19 15.61
C LYS A 192 13.18 -5.71 16.97
N ASN A 193 13.01 -4.40 17.12
CA ASN A 193 12.32 -3.85 18.28
C ASN A 193 10.83 -3.74 17.97
N LYS A 194 10.02 -4.61 18.56
CA LYS A 194 8.57 -4.62 18.36
C LYS A 194 7.93 -3.28 18.76
N ASP A 195 8.55 -2.57 19.69
CA ASP A 195 8.11 -1.25 20.15
C ASP A 195 8.45 -0.13 19.16
N ASN A 196 8.95 -0.43 17.97
CA ASN A 196 9.21 0.57 16.94
C ASN A 196 8.21 0.52 15.78
N SER A 197 7.54 -0.62 15.54
CA SER A 197 6.54 -0.69 14.46
C SER A 197 5.32 0.17 14.78
N ILE A 198 5.13 1.21 13.96
CA ILE A 198 4.01 2.14 14.04
C ILE A 198 2.69 1.43 13.70
N VAL A 199 2.72 0.51 12.73
CA VAL A 199 1.54 -0.25 12.25
C VAL A 199 1.09 -1.26 13.31
N ILE A 200 2.00 -2.05 13.89
CA ILE A 200 1.65 -2.99 14.97
C ILE A 200 1.11 -2.24 16.19
N LYS A 201 1.70 -1.11 16.57
CA LYS A 201 1.18 -0.27 17.67
C LYS A 201 -0.24 0.21 17.42
N ALA A 202 -0.53 0.67 16.20
CA ALA A 202 -1.88 1.11 15.84
C ALA A 202 -2.90 -0.03 15.99
N PHE A 203 -2.58 -1.22 15.46
CA PHE A 203 -3.46 -2.38 15.62
C PHE A 203 -3.63 -2.82 17.08
N LEU A 204 -2.58 -2.80 17.90
CA LEU A 204 -2.71 -3.06 19.33
C LEU A 204 -3.60 -2.03 20.04
N GLY A 205 -3.56 -0.77 19.61
CA GLY A 205 -4.48 0.28 20.05
C GLY A 205 -5.93 -0.04 19.69
N VAL A 206 -6.19 -0.60 18.51
CA VAL A 206 -7.52 -1.05 18.09
C VAL A 206 -8.01 -2.20 18.98
N ILE A 207 -7.17 -3.19 19.30
CA ILE A 207 -7.58 -4.26 20.22
C ILE A 207 -7.89 -3.72 21.62
N GLN A 208 -7.08 -2.79 22.11
CA GLN A 208 -7.32 -2.15 23.41
C GLN A 208 -8.61 -1.32 23.43
N LEU A 209 -8.95 -0.66 22.32
CA LEU A 209 -10.24 0.02 22.14
C LEU A 209 -11.40 -0.97 22.25
N VAL A 210 -11.29 -2.13 21.58
CA VAL A 210 -12.28 -3.20 21.62
C VAL A 210 -12.48 -3.71 23.05
N GLU A 211 -11.40 -4.07 23.75
CA GLU A 211 -11.43 -4.49 25.15
C GLU A 211 -12.09 -3.47 26.07
N THR A 212 -11.72 -2.20 25.94
CA THR A 212 -12.25 -1.12 26.77
C THR A 212 -13.75 -0.94 26.53
N THR A 213 -14.18 -1.05 25.27
CA THR A 213 -15.59 -0.91 24.89
C THR A 213 -16.42 -2.08 25.42
N MET A 214 -15.87 -3.30 25.33
CA MET A 214 -16.50 -4.51 25.86
C MET A 214 -16.56 -4.50 27.39
N GLY A 215 -15.48 -4.10 28.07
CA GLY A 215 -15.43 -4.04 29.52
C GLY A 215 -16.43 -3.07 30.14
N LYS A 216 -16.82 -2.03 29.41
CA LYS A 216 -17.82 -1.03 29.85
C LYS A 216 -19.27 -1.52 29.69
N ARG A 217 -19.54 -2.51 28.84
CA ARG A 217 -20.91 -2.95 28.53
C ARG A 217 -21.24 -4.25 29.26
N LYS A 218 -22.14 -4.16 30.26
CA LYS A 218 -22.61 -5.32 31.05
C LYS A 218 -23.60 -6.23 30.31
N GLY A 219 -24.05 -5.86 29.10
CA GLY A 219 -25.16 -6.54 28.39
C GLY A 219 -24.79 -7.35 27.15
N LEU A 220 -23.58 -7.25 26.62
CA LEU A 220 -23.18 -7.94 25.36
C LEU A 220 -22.84 -9.43 25.52
N ASN A 221 -23.12 -10.02 26.69
CA ASN A 221 -22.80 -11.43 26.92
C ASN A 221 -23.91 -12.30 26.32
N GLY A 222 -23.58 -13.02 25.24
CA GLY A 222 -24.42 -14.11 24.76
C GLY A 222 -24.48 -15.24 25.79
N ASN A 223 -25.66 -15.79 26.02
CA ASN A 223 -25.77 -17.11 26.65
C ASN A 223 -25.40 -18.15 25.59
N ARG A 224 -24.26 -18.82 25.76
CA ARG A 224 -23.81 -19.87 24.85
C ARG A 224 -24.89 -20.96 24.70
N GLY A 225 -25.36 -21.18 23.49
CA GLY A 225 -25.66 -22.54 23.03
C GLY A 225 -24.35 -23.29 22.76
N GLU A 226 -24.37 -24.61 22.67
CA GLU A 226 -23.16 -25.38 22.31
C GLU A 226 -22.49 -24.80 21.06
N GLU A 227 -21.23 -24.41 21.19
CA GLU A 227 -20.42 -23.93 20.08
C GLU A 227 -20.23 -25.07 19.09
N THR A 228 -20.69 -24.88 17.86
CA THR A 228 -20.54 -25.92 16.84
C THR A 228 -19.09 -25.97 16.38
N GLU A 229 -18.57 -27.18 16.15
CA GLU A 229 -17.21 -27.39 15.60
C GLU A 229 -16.99 -26.61 14.28
N ILE A 230 -18.07 -26.34 13.55
CA ILE A 230 -18.09 -25.57 12.30
C ILE A 230 -17.81 -24.08 12.56
N ALA A 231 -18.50 -23.47 13.53
CA ALA A 231 -18.31 -22.06 13.86
C ALA A 231 -16.87 -21.77 14.33
N GLY A 232 -16.31 -22.64 15.18
CA GLY A 232 -14.92 -22.51 15.65
C GLY A 232 -13.88 -22.63 14.53
N LYS A 233 -14.10 -23.51 13.54
CA LYS A 233 -13.22 -23.61 12.36
C LYS A 233 -13.26 -22.35 11.49
N ILE A 234 -14.45 -21.80 11.26
CA ILE A 234 -14.63 -20.57 10.49
C ILE A 234 -14.01 -19.38 11.23
N GLU A 235 -14.17 -19.29 12.55
CA GLU A 235 -13.55 -18.25 13.39
C GLU A 235 -12.02 -18.24 13.24
N LEU A 236 -11.38 -19.41 13.39
CA LEU A 236 -9.93 -19.55 13.24
C LEU A 236 -9.45 -19.23 11.82
N GLU A 237 -10.23 -19.59 10.80
CA GLU A 237 -9.92 -19.25 9.41
C GLU A 237 -9.94 -17.72 9.18
N ILE A 238 -11.00 -17.05 9.66
CA ILE A 238 -11.13 -15.58 9.57
C ILE A 238 -9.99 -14.92 10.34
N MET A 239 -9.71 -15.36 11.55
CA MET A 239 -8.62 -14.83 12.37
C MET A 239 -7.28 -14.90 11.62
N ARG A 240 -6.97 -16.03 10.99
CA ARG A 240 -5.76 -16.19 10.17
C ARG A 240 -5.76 -15.26 8.97
N MET A 241 -6.89 -15.11 8.28
CA MET A 241 -7.00 -14.18 7.14
C MET A 241 -6.74 -12.74 7.60
N ILE A 242 -7.28 -12.32 8.74
CA ILE A 242 -7.03 -10.99 9.31
C ILE A 242 -5.55 -10.80 9.65
N LEU A 243 -4.92 -11.78 10.33
CA LEU A 243 -3.48 -11.73 10.63
C LEU A 243 -2.64 -11.60 9.35
N LYS A 244 -3.07 -12.23 8.26
CA LYS A 244 -2.39 -12.16 6.95
C LYS A 244 -2.44 -10.74 6.39
N GLU A 245 -3.57 -10.05 6.50
CA GLU A 245 -3.69 -8.67 6.05
C GLU A 245 -2.92 -7.70 6.94
N ILE A 246 -2.87 -7.92 8.26
CA ILE A 246 -2.02 -7.16 9.19
C ILE A 246 -0.55 -7.28 8.78
N LEU A 247 -0.07 -8.51 8.56
CA LEU A 247 1.31 -8.76 8.15
C LEU A 247 1.63 -8.13 6.79
N ARG A 248 0.72 -8.21 5.83
CA ARG A 248 0.88 -7.55 4.52
C ARG A 248 1.05 -6.06 4.66
N LEU A 249 0.25 -5.43 5.52
CA LEU A 249 0.34 -3.99 5.74
C LEU A 249 1.64 -3.63 6.46
N GLU A 250 1.99 -4.40 7.49
CA GLU A 250 3.26 -4.25 8.21
C GLU A 250 4.46 -4.33 7.25
N VAL A 251 4.56 -5.38 6.42
CA VAL A 251 5.69 -5.51 5.49
C VAL A 251 5.66 -4.41 4.45
N ALA A 252 4.51 -4.12 3.84
CA ALA A 252 4.39 -3.09 2.80
C ALA A 252 4.81 -1.69 3.28
N LEU A 253 4.63 -1.40 4.57
CA LEU A 253 4.92 -0.09 5.14
C LEU A 253 6.29 -0.04 5.84
N CYS A 254 6.65 -1.09 6.59
CA CYS A 254 7.79 -1.09 7.51
C CYS A 254 8.99 -1.91 7.02
N CYS A 255 8.84 -2.77 6.00
CA CYS A 255 9.99 -3.48 5.44
C CYS A 255 10.85 -2.53 4.59
N PRO A 256 12.17 -2.42 4.85
CA PRO A 256 13.08 -1.59 4.08
C PRO A 256 13.46 -2.29 2.79
N ASP A 257 12.71 -2.08 1.72
CA ASP A 257 12.97 -2.64 0.39
C ASP A 257 13.09 -1.58 -0.72
N LEU A 258 13.04 -0.30 -0.34
CA LEU A 258 13.12 0.84 -1.25
C LEU A 258 14.53 1.46 -1.22
N VAL A 259 15.25 1.29 -2.33
CA VAL A 259 16.66 1.66 -2.51
C VAL A 259 16.91 3.17 -2.69
N MET A 260 15.89 3.96 -3.05
CA MET A 260 16.06 5.39 -3.34
C MET A 260 14.75 6.16 -3.20
N VAL A 261 14.87 7.47 -2.99
CA VAL A 261 13.75 8.43 -3.03
C VAL A 261 12.99 8.22 -4.34
N LEU A 262 11.70 7.91 -4.24
CA LEU A 262 10.85 7.73 -5.41
C LEU A 262 10.31 9.08 -5.91
N THR A 263 9.97 9.18 -7.19
CA THR A 263 9.25 10.36 -7.74
C THR A 263 7.80 10.39 -7.24
N ASP A 264 7.12 11.53 -7.40
CA ASP A 264 5.74 11.69 -6.90
C ASP A 264 4.80 10.67 -7.53
N GLU A 265 4.90 10.50 -8.85
CA GLU A 265 4.13 9.55 -9.64
C GLU A 265 4.27 8.11 -9.15
N VAL A 266 5.48 7.72 -8.73
CA VAL A 266 5.75 6.35 -8.27
C VAL A 266 5.12 6.12 -6.90
N TYR A 267 5.20 7.08 -5.97
CA TYR A 267 4.49 6.96 -4.69
C TYR A 267 2.98 6.85 -4.91
N LEU A 268 2.40 7.73 -5.71
CA LEU A 268 0.97 7.72 -5.99
C LEU A 268 0.53 6.41 -6.66
N SER A 269 1.33 5.89 -7.59
CA SER A 269 1.10 4.59 -8.22
C SER A 269 1.12 3.45 -7.18
N MET A 270 2.15 3.40 -6.32
CA MET A 270 2.21 2.45 -5.20
C MET A 270 0.96 2.55 -4.32
N GLY A 271 0.52 3.76 -3.98
CA GLY A 271 -0.68 3.97 -3.18
C GLY A 271 -1.95 3.41 -3.83
N ILE A 272 -2.12 3.62 -5.13
CA ILE A 272 -3.24 3.04 -5.91
C ILE A 272 -3.15 1.51 -5.91
N HIS A 273 -1.97 0.96 -6.14
CA HIS A 273 -1.76 -0.48 -6.15
C HIS A 273 -2.08 -1.12 -4.79
N LEU A 274 -1.64 -0.51 -3.69
CA LEU A 274 -1.97 -0.98 -2.34
C LEU A 274 -3.48 -0.96 -2.10
N ARG A 275 -4.17 0.14 -2.45
CA ARG A 275 -5.64 0.23 -2.34
C ARG A 275 -6.34 -0.90 -3.10
N ASN A 276 -5.96 -1.14 -4.35
CA ASN A 276 -6.58 -2.17 -5.18
C ASN A 276 -6.33 -3.58 -4.64
N PHE A 277 -5.09 -3.86 -4.22
CA PHE A 277 -4.70 -5.14 -3.65
C PHE A 277 -5.48 -5.44 -2.37
N PHE A 278 -5.46 -4.53 -1.40
CA PHE A 278 -6.18 -4.71 -0.14
C PHE A 278 -7.69 -4.73 -0.35
N GLY A 279 -8.25 -3.92 -1.24
CA GLY A 279 -9.68 -3.93 -1.53
C GLY A 279 -10.19 -5.32 -1.92
N THR A 280 -9.43 -6.03 -2.76
CA THR A 280 -9.77 -7.41 -3.17
C THR A 280 -9.66 -8.38 -1.99
N LYS A 281 -8.58 -8.31 -1.20
CA LYS A 281 -8.34 -9.24 -0.09
C LYS A 281 -9.30 -9.04 1.08
N LEU A 282 -9.62 -7.80 1.41
CA LEU A 282 -10.58 -7.49 2.46
C LEU A 282 -12.00 -7.94 2.08
N ASN A 283 -12.34 -7.93 0.79
CA ASN A 283 -13.60 -8.51 0.31
C ASN A 283 -13.67 -10.02 0.58
N ASP A 284 -12.57 -10.75 0.38
CA ASP A 284 -12.50 -12.19 0.70
C ASP A 284 -12.75 -12.45 2.19
N VAL A 285 -12.16 -11.64 3.08
CA VAL A 285 -12.40 -11.76 4.54
C VAL A 285 -13.87 -11.48 4.86
N ASN A 286 -14.44 -10.42 4.30
CA ASN A 286 -15.84 -10.06 4.51
C ASN A 286 -16.81 -11.16 4.05
N MET A 287 -16.52 -11.83 2.94
CA MET A 287 -17.33 -12.98 2.49
C MET A 287 -17.32 -14.12 3.53
N LYS A 288 -16.17 -14.43 4.14
CA LYS A 288 -16.12 -15.42 5.23
C LYS A 288 -16.77 -14.96 6.52
N MET A 289 -16.64 -13.68 6.87
CA MET A 289 -17.36 -13.12 8.01
C MET A 289 -18.88 -13.17 7.81
N ASN A 290 -19.38 -12.93 6.60
CA ASN A 290 -20.80 -13.08 6.29
C ASN A 290 -21.26 -14.53 6.40
N ALA A 291 -20.44 -15.49 5.97
CA ALA A 291 -20.73 -16.91 6.20
C ALA A 291 -20.82 -17.23 7.70
N LEU A 292 -19.87 -16.74 8.52
CA LEU A 292 -19.94 -16.89 9.98
C LEU A 292 -21.22 -16.24 10.54
N ARG A 293 -21.55 -15.00 10.15
CA ARG A 293 -22.79 -14.33 10.58
C ARG A 293 -24.04 -15.15 10.26
N MET A 294 -24.09 -15.79 9.09
CA MET A 294 -25.20 -16.66 8.71
C MET A 294 -25.28 -17.91 9.60
N GLU A 295 -24.16 -18.61 9.83
CA GLU A 295 -24.11 -19.75 10.74
C GLU A 295 -24.57 -19.36 12.15
N VAL A 296 -24.16 -18.18 12.61
CA VAL A 296 -24.53 -17.63 13.91
C VAL A 296 -26.02 -17.31 13.98
N ALA A 297 -26.57 -16.64 12.95
CA ALA A 297 -27.99 -16.30 12.87
C ALA A 297 -28.89 -17.55 12.86
N LEU A 298 -28.43 -18.64 12.25
CA LEU A 298 -29.13 -19.93 12.28
C LEU A 298 -29.19 -20.52 13.70
N LEU A 299 -28.19 -20.26 14.53
CA LEU A 299 -28.12 -20.71 15.92
C LEU A 299 -28.88 -19.80 16.90
N SER A 300 -29.08 -18.52 16.56
CA SER A 300 -29.56 -17.48 17.47
C SER A 300 -31.01 -16.99 17.21
N PHE A 301 -31.91 -17.88 16.78
CA PHE A 301 -33.34 -17.61 16.47
C PHE A 301 -34.19 -16.94 17.60
N VAL A 302 -33.60 -16.45 18.70
CA VAL A 302 -34.26 -15.94 19.90
C VAL A 302 -33.81 -14.52 20.34
N GLN A 303 -32.86 -13.85 19.68
CA GLN A 303 -32.41 -12.51 20.16
C GLN A 303 -33.26 -11.33 19.65
N SER A 304 -33.67 -10.47 20.59
CA SER A 304 -34.63 -9.38 20.40
C SER A 304 -34.05 -8.16 19.67
N HIS A 305 -34.88 -7.44 18.91
CA HIS A 305 -34.55 -6.18 18.20
C HIS A 305 -33.92 -5.04 19.05
N LYS A 306 -33.85 -5.17 20.38
CA LYS A 306 -33.18 -4.19 21.23
C LYS A 306 -31.65 -4.23 21.12
N ASP A 307 -31.07 -5.39 20.82
CA ASP A 307 -29.61 -5.57 20.76
C ASP A 307 -29.01 -5.04 19.45
N GLU A 308 -29.76 -5.00 18.35
CA GLU A 308 -29.27 -4.55 17.03
C GLU A 308 -28.89 -3.06 17.03
N ASN A 309 -29.76 -2.19 17.57
CA ASN A 309 -29.49 -0.76 17.64
C ASN A 309 -28.30 -0.44 18.57
N GLU A 310 -28.13 -1.23 19.63
CA GLU A 310 -27.02 -1.04 20.56
C GLU A 310 -25.68 -1.46 19.93
N VAL A 311 -25.65 -2.57 19.18
CA VAL A 311 -24.48 -3.06 18.44
C VAL A 311 -24.09 -2.09 17.32
N GLU A 312 -25.06 -1.54 16.59
CA GLU A 312 -24.76 -0.59 15.52
C GLU A 312 -24.15 0.70 16.09
N PHE A 313 -24.68 1.21 17.20
CA PHE A 313 -24.08 2.35 17.90
C PHE A 313 -22.65 2.06 18.39
N VAL A 314 -22.35 0.81 18.83
CA VAL A 314 -20.97 0.40 19.16
C VAL A 314 -20.08 0.54 17.93
N LYS A 315 -20.51 -0.02 16.80
CA LYS A 315 -19.72 -0.04 15.57
C LYS A 315 -19.41 1.36 15.07
N GLU A 316 -20.41 2.24 15.05
CA GLU A 316 -20.22 3.64 14.65
C GLU A 316 -19.20 4.35 15.56
N THR A 317 -19.33 4.17 16.87
CA THR A 317 -18.39 4.75 17.85
C THR A 317 -16.98 4.18 17.65
N MET A 318 -16.85 2.87 17.49
CA MET A 318 -15.56 2.22 17.23
C MET A 318 -14.95 2.68 15.91
N ALA A 319 -15.75 2.88 14.85
CA ALA A 319 -15.25 3.35 13.56
C ALA A 319 -14.60 4.73 13.65
N ILE A 320 -15.18 5.65 14.43
CA ILE A 320 -14.61 6.97 14.69
C ILE A 320 -13.30 6.84 15.49
N GLU A 321 -13.29 6.03 16.54
CA GLU A 321 -12.09 5.87 17.38
C GLU A 321 -10.96 5.12 16.67
N VAL A 322 -11.28 4.15 15.81
CA VAL A 322 -10.33 3.50 14.91
C VAL A 322 -9.69 4.53 13.99
N GLN A 323 -10.50 5.38 13.35
CA GLN A 323 -9.98 6.46 12.50
C GLN A 323 -9.07 7.39 13.29
N ASN A 324 -9.42 7.72 14.54
CA ASN A 324 -8.59 8.55 15.42
C ASN A 324 -7.25 7.90 15.74
N ILE A 325 -7.19 6.57 15.91
CA ILE A 325 -5.94 5.84 16.12
C ILE A 325 -5.02 6.00 14.90
N TRP A 326 -5.53 5.81 13.69
CA TRP A 326 -4.75 5.94 12.46
C TRP A 326 -4.38 7.39 12.13
N ASN A 327 -5.24 8.36 12.43
CA ASN A 327 -4.93 9.79 12.23
C ASN A 327 -3.80 10.28 13.15
N LYS A 328 -3.57 9.61 14.29
CA LYS A 328 -2.50 9.93 15.25
C LYS A 328 -1.16 9.28 14.92
N LEU A 329 -1.06 8.58 13.79
CA LEU A 329 0.23 8.02 13.38
C LEU A 329 1.26 9.13 13.19
N ASP A 330 2.42 8.93 13.81
CA ASP A 330 3.59 9.80 13.69
C ASP A 330 4.35 9.45 12.39
N LEU A 331 3.77 9.90 11.27
CA LEU A 331 4.27 9.71 9.91
C LEU A 331 5.02 10.92 9.40
#